data_AF-A0AAX0PSD1-F1
#
_entry.id   AF-A0AAX0PSD1-F1
#
_cell.length_a   1.000
_cell.length_b   1.000
_cell.length_c   1.000
_cell.angle_alpha   90.00
_cell.angle_beta   90.00
_cell.angle_gamma   90.00
#
_symmetry.space_group_name_H-M   'P 1'
#
loop_
_entity.id
_entity.type
_entity.pdbx_description
1 polymer ?
#
loop_
_entity_poly.entity_id
_entity_poly.type
_entity_poly.pdbx_seq_one_letter_code
_entity_poly.pdbx_strand_id
1 'polypeptide(L)'
;MNKVLSFIYSLFINIKAFGFKRGIKIPILINHHVKVKIDPSANIILTQFKFGVVRIGFGGSINISPFWQSYFILENNSTLVFKGEAIFSEGVSIRLNPNAKLEIGNNFSANRNFQINVDNKVIINEDVLIGWNVSIQDGDGHKIKYINSDSHMKNKILYVGSNVWIASNAYILGGSWIDDNSVIALDSLCNKKYPPNSLVGGIPARVIKNIHGWER
;
A
#
# COMPACT_ATOMS: atom_id res chain seq x y z
N MET A 1 14.60 -11.72 -16.59
CA MET A 1 14.52 -10.41 -15.91
C MET A 1 15.85 -9.69 -16.03
N ASN A 2 15.90 -8.50 -16.66
CA ASN A 2 17.14 -7.73 -16.82
C ASN A 2 17.47 -6.99 -15.50
N LYS A 3 18.25 -7.66 -14.63
CA LYS A 3 18.65 -7.13 -13.31
C LYS A 3 19.48 -5.85 -13.43
N VAL A 4 20.31 -5.73 -14.47
CA VAL A 4 21.16 -4.56 -14.73
C VAL A 4 20.31 -3.33 -15.00
N LEU A 5 19.30 -3.46 -15.87
CA LEU A 5 18.42 -2.35 -16.23
C LEU A 5 17.61 -1.86 -15.02
N SER A 6 17.10 -2.77 -14.19
CA SER A 6 16.40 -2.41 -12.95
C SER A 6 17.31 -1.71 -11.94
N PHE A 7 18.59 -2.09 -11.87
CA PHE A 7 19.57 -1.44 -11.01
C PHE A 7 19.85 0.01 -11.44
N ILE A 8 20.13 0.24 -12.73
CA ILE A 8 20.36 1.58 -13.29
C ILE A 8 19.13 2.46 -13.10
N TYR A 9 17.94 1.91 -13.40
CA TYR A 9 16.67 2.60 -13.22
C TYR A 9 16.43 3.01 -11.76
N SER A 10 16.70 2.09 -10.83
CA SER A 10 16.61 2.35 -9.40
C SER A 10 17.59 3.45 -8.97
N LEU A 11 18.85 3.40 -9.41
CA LEU A 11 19.85 4.40 -9.06
C LEU A 11 19.41 5.82 -9.46
N PHE A 12 18.90 5.99 -10.69
CA PHE A 12 18.40 7.27 -11.17
C PHE A 12 17.27 7.81 -10.30
N ILE A 13 16.26 6.98 -9.99
CA ILE A 13 15.11 7.38 -9.16
C ILE A 13 15.56 7.79 -7.76
N ASN A 14 16.46 7.01 -7.13
CA ASN A 14 16.92 7.30 -5.78
C ASN A 14 17.77 8.58 -5.69
N ILE A 15 18.62 8.85 -6.69
CA ILE A 15 19.38 10.11 -6.75
C ILE A 15 18.41 11.30 -6.90
N LYS A 16 17.39 11.17 -7.75
CA LYS A 16 16.39 12.21 -7.94
C LYS A 16 15.56 12.47 -6.66
N ALA A 17 15.18 11.40 -5.96
CA ALA A 17 14.33 11.50 -4.77
C ALA A 17 15.08 11.95 -3.50
N PHE A 18 16.35 11.55 -3.33
CA PHE A 18 17.08 11.73 -2.06
C PHE A 18 18.40 12.48 -2.18
N GLY A 19 18.75 12.95 -3.39
CA GLY A 19 20.07 13.52 -3.69
C GLY A 19 21.17 12.45 -3.74
N PHE A 20 22.37 12.86 -4.18
CA PHE A 20 23.47 11.92 -4.45
C PHE A 20 23.88 11.09 -3.22
N LYS A 21 24.20 11.73 -2.09
CA LYS A 21 24.75 11.05 -0.89
C LYS A 21 23.87 9.92 -0.35
N ARG A 22 22.54 10.12 -0.37
CA ARG A 22 21.57 9.12 0.10
C ARG A 22 21.13 8.19 -1.03
N GLY A 23 20.99 8.72 -2.25
CA GLY A 23 20.50 8.02 -3.42
C GLY A 23 21.43 6.90 -3.92
N ILE A 24 22.76 7.07 -3.83
CA ILE A 24 23.73 6.03 -4.23
C ILE A 24 23.64 4.75 -3.40
N LYS A 25 23.00 4.80 -2.23
CA LYS A 25 22.73 3.62 -1.40
C LYS A 25 21.60 2.75 -1.97
N ILE A 26 20.85 3.29 -2.94
CA ILE A 26 19.72 2.65 -3.63
C ILE A 26 18.74 2.02 -2.61
N PRO A 27 18.16 2.82 -1.71
CA PRO A 27 17.24 2.29 -0.72
C PRO A 27 15.95 1.74 -1.34
N ILE A 28 15.49 2.29 -2.46
CA ILE A 28 14.32 1.78 -3.18
C ILE A 28 14.77 1.05 -4.44
N LEU A 29 14.66 -0.28 -4.45
CA LEU A 29 14.80 -1.07 -5.67
C LEU A 29 13.47 -1.10 -6.41
N ILE A 30 13.49 -0.68 -7.68
CA ILE A 30 12.31 -0.64 -8.54
C ILE A 30 12.63 -1.40 -9.82
N ASN A 31 11.77 -2.36 -10.17
CA ASN A 31 11.88 -3.06 -11.43
C ASN A 31 11.67 -2.07 -12.58
N HIS A 32 12.52 -2.11 -13.61
CA HIS A 32 12.43 -1.24 -14.79
C HIS A 32 11.10 -1.31 -15.55
N HIS A 33 10.29 -2.36 -15.35
CA HIS A 33 8.95 -2.43 -15.89
C HIS A 33 7.93 -1.58 -15.14
N VAL A 34 8.19 -1.15 -13.89
CA VAL A 34 7.27 -0.29 -13.14
C VAL A 34 7.23 1.09 -13.79
N LYS A 35 6.03 1.58 -14.15
CA LYS A 35 5.85 2.96 -14.63
C LYS A 35 5.88 3.90 -13.44
N VAL A 36 6.95 4.67 -13.35
CA VAL A 36 7.16 5.63 -12.27
C VAL A 36 6.80 7.04 -12.73
N LYS A 37 5.93 7.70 -11.99
CA LYS A 37 5.63 9.14 -12.12
C LYS A 37 5.66 9.75 -10.73
N ILE A 38 6.63 10.64 -10.49
CA ILE A 38 6.77 11.34 -9.22
C ILE A 38 6.76 12.83 -9.54
N ASP A 39 5.74 13.54 -9.06
CA ASP A 39 5.68 14.98 -9.16
C ASP A 39 6.83 15.63 -8.37
N PRO A 40 7.45 16.72 -8.84
CA PRO A 40 8.56 17.39 -8.13
C PRO A 40 8.23 17.84 -6.70
N SER A 41 6.96 18.09 -6.40
CA SER A 41 6.49 18.47 -5.05
C SER A 41 6.14 17.29 -4.15
N ALA A 42 6.14 16.06 -4.68
CA ALA A 42 5.89 14.86 -3.90
C ALA A 42 7.09 14.52 -3.00
N ASN A 43 6.81 14.05 -1.79
CA ASN A 43 7.81 13.73 -0.79
C ASN A 43 7.86 12.23 -0.52
N ILE A 44 9.06 11.65 -0.58
CA ILE A 44 9.32 10.28 -0.11
C ILE A 44 10.20 10.38 1.13
N ILE A 45 9.75 9.79 2.23
CA ILE A 45 10.45 9.81 3.52
C ILE A 45 10.81 8.38 3.89
N LEU A 46 12.10 8.15 4.17
CA LEU A 46 12.63 6.88 4.64
C LEU A 46 13.26 7.06 6.02
N THR A 47 12.97 6.16 6.95
CA THR A 47 13.67 6.09 8.24
C THR A 47 15.03 5.39 8.11
N GLN A 48 15.22 4.56 7.10
CA GLN A 48 16.43 3.78 6.85
C GLN A 48 16.93 3.96 5.42
N PHE A 49 18.25 4.13 5.25
CA PHE A 49 18.92 4.26 3.94
C PHE A 49 19.90 3.10 3.74
N LYS A 50 19.37 1.88 3.66
CA LYS A 50 20.10 0.65 3.33
C LYS A 50 19.66 0.15 1.96
N PHE A 51 20.55 -0.53 1.24
CA PHE A 51 20.26 -1.06 -0.10
C PHE A 51 19.00 -1.92 -0.11
N GLY A 52 18.04 -1.58 -0.97
CA GLY A 52 16.84 -2.37 -1.21
C GLY A 52 15.91 -2.55 -0.01
N VAL A 53 15.91 -1.61 0.96
CA VAL A 53 14.95 -1.62 2.08
C VAL A 53 13.50 -1.55 1.58
N VAL A 54 13.26 -0.87 0.46
CA VAL A 54 11.98 -0.92 -0.26
C VAL A 54 12.19 -1.60 -1.61
N ARG A 55 11.31 -2.53 -1.97
CA ARG A 55 11.40 -3.30 -3.24
C ARG A 55 10.05 -3.26 -3.94
N ILE A 56 10.02 -2.79 -5.18
CA ILE A 56 8.77 -2.59 -5.94
C ILE A 56 8.86 -3.31 -7.29
N GLY A 57 7.88 -4.18 -7.55
CA GLY A 57 7.74 -4.87 -8.83
C GLY A 57 8.60 -6.12 -8.95
N PHE A 58 8.88 -6.83 -7.86
CA PHE A 58 9.69 -8.06 -7.88
C PHE A 58 8.99 -9.23 -7.19
N GLY A 59 8.95 -10.39 -7.86
CA GLY A 59 8.52 -11.65 -7.26
C GLY A 59 7.01 -11.74 -6.98
N GLY A 60 6.68 -12.40 -5.88
CA GLY A 60 5.32 -12.79 -5.49
C GLY A 60 5.00 -14.26 -5.81
N SER A 61 3.79 -14.71 -5.47
CA SER A 61 3.39 -16.11 -5.61
C SER A 61 3.47 -16.60 -7.06
N ILE A 62 4.27 -17.64 -7.30
CA ILE A 62 4.63 -18.11 -8.66
C ILE A 62 3.42 -18.50 -9.52
N ASN A 63 2.35 -18.99 -8.90
CA ASN A 63 1.12 -19.45 -9.54
C ASN A 63 0.10 -18.31 -9.81
N ILE A 64 0.36 -17.07 -9.39
CA ILE A 64 -0.53 -15.93 -9.62
C ILE A 64 0.06 -15.06 -10.72
N SER A 65 -0.55 -15.00 -11.90
CA SER A 65 -0.05 -14.12 -12.96
C SER A 65 -0.11 -12.64 -12.52
N PRO A 66 0.97 -11.86 -12.67
CA PRO A 66 0.93 -10.44 -12.38
C PRO A 66 0.13 -9.70 -13.47
N PHE A 67 -0.46 -8.57 -13.11
CA PHE A 67 -0.96 -7.61 -14.08
C PHE A 67 0.18 -7.18 -15.00
N TRP A 68 -0.16 -6.93 -16.27
CA TRP A 68 0.79 -6.62 -17.33
C TRP A 68 1.68 -5.43 -16.99
N GLN A 69 1.17 -4.49 -16.19
CA GLN A 69 1.84 -3.25 -15.88
C GLN A 69 1.75 -2.95 -14.38
N SER A 70 2.88 -2.60 -13.77
CA SER A 70 2.93 -2.00 -12.43
C SER A 70 3.06 -0.48 -12.51
N TYR A 71 2.49 0.23 -11.55
CA TYR A 71 2.49 1.69 -11.47
C TYR A 71 2.95 2.17 -10.10
N PHE A 72 3.77 3.22 -10.09
CA PHE A 72 4.18 3.94 -8.89
C PHE A 72 4.06 5.44 -9.16
N ILE A 73 2.95 6.02 -8.69
CA ILE A 73 2.50 7.36 -9.05
C ILE A 73 2.33 8.19 -7.78
N LEU A 74 3.09 9.27 -7.67
CA LEU A 74 2.98 10.26 -6.59
C LEU A 74 2.64 11.61 -7.22
N GLU A 75 1.44 12.14 -6.91
CA GLU A 75 0.98 13.43 -7.42
C GLU A 75 1.35 14.60 -6.49
N ASN A 76 0.95 15.81 -6.87
CA ASN A 76 1.37 17.08 -6.27
C ASN A 76 1.22 17.09 -4.74
N ASN A 77 2.27 17.49 -4.03
CA ASN A 77 2.33 17.58 -2.57
C ASN A 77 1.98 16.28 -1.81
N SER A 78 1.92 15.13 -2.49
CA SER A 78 1.69 13.86 -1.81
C SER A 78 2.90 13.48 -0.95
N THR A 79 2.67 12.70 0.11
CA THR A 79 3.72 12.25 1.02
C THR A 79 3.65 10.74 1.23
N LEU A 80 4.71 10.05 0.84
CA LEU A 80 4.90 8.62 1.06
C LEU A 80 5.97 8.40 2.12
N VAL A 81 5.65 7.68 3.20
CA VAL A 81 6.57 7.38 4.29
C VAL A 81 6.77 5.87 4.39
N PHE A 82 8.02 5.43 4.37
CA PHE A 82 8.41 4.06 4.74
C PHE A 82 9.18 4.10 6.06
N LYS A 83 8.64 3.41 7.08
CA LYS A 83 9.23 3.31 8.42
C LYS A 83 10.20 2.13 8.56
N GLY A 84 10.31 1.28 7.55
CA GLY A 84 11.24 0.16 7.51
C GLY A 84 11.16 -0.61 6.20
N GLU A 85 11.33 -1.92 6.27
CA GLU A 85 11.29 -2.81 5.12
C GLU A 85 9.89 -2.91 4.50
N ALA A 86 9.80 -2.75 3.18
CA ALA A 86 8.55 -2.86 2.44
C ALA A 86 8.76 -3.54 1.09
N ILE A 87 7.99 -4.60 0.84
CA ILE A 87 8.05 -5.36 -0.41
C ILE A 87 6.71 -5.27 -1.14
N PHE A 88 6.75 -4.89 -2.41
CA PHE A 88 5.63 -4.91 -3.32
C PHE A 88 5.99 -5.81 -4.50
N SER A 89 5.18 -6.84 -4.71
CA SER A 89 5.42 -7.83 -5.76
C SER A 89 5.13 -7.28 -7.16
N GLU A 90 5.16 -8.15 -8.17
CA GLU A 90 4.80 -7.77 -9.55
C GLU A 90 3.30 -7.44 -9.69
N GLY A 91 2.95 -6.60 -10.68
CA GLY A 91 1.56 -6.22 -10.97
C GLY A 91 0.96 -5.18 -10.03
N VAL A 92 1.75 -4.56 -9.15
CA VAL A 92 1.21 -3.59 -8.17
C VAL A 92 0.89 -2.23 -8.77
N SER A 93 -0.11 -1.55 -8.20
CA SER A 93 -0.43 -0.15 -8.51
C SER A 93 -0.46 0.67 -7.23
N ILE A 94 0.44 1.63 -7.11
CA ILE A 94 0.54 2.54 -5.96
C ILE A 94 0.30 3.95 -6.47
N ARG A 95 -0.80 4.57 -6.06
CA ARG A 95 -1.13 5.95 -6.41
C ARG A 95 -1.45 6.77 -5.17
N LEU A 96 -0.76 7.90 -5.01
CA LEU A 96 -1.15 8.96 -4.08
C LEU A 96 -1.61 10.16 -4.89
N ASN A 97 -2.88 10.56 -4.70
CA ASN A 97 -3.47 11.75 -5.31
C ASN A 97 -2.96 13.03 -4.63
N PRO A 98 -3.31 14.22 -5.13
CA PRO A 98 -2.74 15.47 -4.63
C PRO A 98 -2.98 15.67 -3.14
N ASN A 99 -1.92 16.02 -2.40
CA ASN A 99 -1.90 16.20 -0.95
C ASN A 99 -2.19 14.93 -0.12
N ALA A 100 -2.29 13.75 -0.73
CA ALA A 100 -2.54 12.51 -0.03
C ALA A 100 -1.30 12.04 0.76
N LYS A 101 -1.54 11.30 1.84
CA LYS A 101 -0.47 10.74 2.69
C LYS A 101 -0.61 9.23 2.86
N LEU A 102 0.46 8.50 2.55
CA LEU A 102 0.59 7.06 2.85
C LEU A 102 1.75 6.84 3.81
N GLU A 103 1.47 6.18 4.94
CA GLU A 103 2.49 5.73 5.89
C GLU A 103 2.50 4.20 5.93
N ILE A 104 3.67 3.59 5.73
CA ILE A 104 3.88 2.14 5.77
C ILE A 104 4.93 1.81 6.83
N GLY A 105 4.59 0.88 7.72
CA GLY A 105 5.42 0.36 8.80
C GLY A 105 6.61 -0.48 8.35
N ASN A 106 7.30 -1.07 9.30
CA ASN A 106 8.36 -2.05 9.04
C ASN A 106 7.78 -3.43 8.71
N ASN A 107 8.54 -4.27 7.99
CA ASN A 107 8.15 -5.64 7.64
C ASN A 107 6.78 -5.71 6.92
N PHE A 108 6.55 -4.79 5.98
CA PHE A 108 5.38 -4.80 5.13
C PHE A 108 5.62 -5.67 3.89
N SER A 109 4.66 -6.52 3.52
CA SER A 109 4.72 -7.29 2.28
C SER A 109 3.38 -7.34 1.56
N ALA A 110 3.37 -6.92 0.30
CA ALA A 110 2.25 -7.04 -0.62
C ALA A 110 2.56 -7.98 -1.77
N ASN A 111 1.67 -8.98 -1.92
CA ASN A 111 1.74 -9.94 -3.01
C ASN A 111 1.27 -9.34 -4.34
N ARG A 112 1.26 -10.17 -5.40
CA ARG A 112 0.98 -9.74 -6.77
C ARG A 112 -0.35 -9.02 -6.86
N ASN A 113 -0.42 -8.03 -7.74
CA ASN A 113 -1.65 -7.32 -8.09
C ASN A 113 -2.27 -6.52 -6.92
N PHE A 114 -1.47 -6.21 -5.88
CA PHE A 114 -1.90 -5.27 -4.85
C PHE A 114 -2.09 -3.86 -5.43
N GLN A 115 -3.22 -3.25 -5.11
CA GLN A 115 -3.56 -1.91 -5.56
C GLN A 115 -3.85 -1.01 -4.35
N ILE A 116 -3.31 0.20 -4.38
CA ILE A 116 -3.61 1.23 -3.40
C ILE A 116 -3.76 2.59 -4.08
N ASN A 117 -4.92 3.22 -3.86
CA ASN A 117 -5.21 4.58 -4.31
C ASN A 117 -5.58 5.45 -3.11
N VAL A 118 -4.75 6.46 -2.82
CA VAL A 118 -4.88 7.29 -1.62
C VAL A 118 -5.30 8.70 -2.00
N ASP A 119 -6.44 9.15 -1.47
CA ASP A 119 -7.04 10.47 -1.65
C ASP A 119 -6.88 11.36 -0.41
N ASN A 120 -6.73 10.80 0.80
CA ASN A 120 -6.49 11.57 2.02
C ASN A 120 -5.35 11.00 2.85
N LYS A 121 -5.59 9.93 3.60
CA LYS A 121 -4.60 9.36 4.51
C LYS A 121 -4.83 7.88 4.75
N VAL A 122 -3.83 7.08 4.38
CA VAL A 122 -3.75 5.67 4.72
C VAL A 122 -2.56 5.43 5.65
N ILE A 123 -2.78 4.72 6.75
CA ILE A 123 -1.74 4.29 7.68
C ILE A 123 -1.77 2.77 7.72
N ILE A 124 -0.63 2.16 7.44
CA ILE A 124 -0.39 0.72 7.57
C ILE A 124 0.79 0.58 8.53
N ASN A 125 0.57 -0.05 9.68
CA ASN A 125 1.62 -0.25 10.68
C ASN A 125 2.56 -1.41 10.29
N GLU A 126 3.28 -1.94 11.27
CA GLU A 126 4.31 -2.95 11.07
C GLU A 126 3.76 -4.37 11.01
N ASP A 127 4.54 -5.28 10.45
CA ASP A 127 4.20 -6.71 10.34
C ASP A 127 2.89 -6.96 9.60
N VAL A 128 2.65 -6.22 8.52
CA VAL A 128 1.44 -6.37 7.70
C VAL A 128 1.72 -7.21 6.46
N LEU A 129 0.93 -8.26 6.28
CA LEU A 129 0.95 -9.15 5.12
C LEU A 129 -0.31 -8.95 4.27
N ILE A 130 -0.11 -8.64 2.99
CA ILE A 130 -1.18 -8.46 2.02
C ILE A 130 -1.12 -9.57 0.96
N GLY A 131 -2.23 -10.29 0.81
CA GLY A 131 -2.45 -11.31 -0.22
C GLY A 131 -2.47 -10.73 -1.63
N TRP A 132 -2.72 -11.59 -2.63
CA TRP A 132 -2.79 -11.13 -4.02
C TRP A 132 -4.14 -10.48 -4.32
N ASN A 133 -4.18 -9.61 -5.34
CA ASN A 133 -5.38 -8.90 -5.79
C ASN A 133 -6.12 -8.08 -4.72
N VAL A 134 -5.44 -7.69 -3.63
CA VAL A 134 -6.05 -6.81 -2.61
C VAL A 134 -6.09 -5.37 -3.12
N SER A 135 -7.20 -4.68 -2.86
CA SER A 135 -7.37 -3.26 -3.19
C SER A 135 -7.64 -2.42 -1.94
N ILE A 136 -6.90 -1.31 -1.78
CA ILE A 136 -7.07 -0.33 -0.71
C ILE A 136 -7.40 1.02 -1.33
N GLN A 137 -8.51 1.63 -0.90
CA GLN A 137 -8.97 2.92 -1.41
C GLN A 137 -9.69 3.72 -0.32
N ASP A 138 -9.20 4.90 0.04
CA ASP A 138 -9.78 5.73 1.12
C ASP A 138 -10.76 6.83 0.64
N GLY A 139 -10.85 7.07 -0.66
CA GLY A 139 -11.81 7.99 -1.28
C GLY A 139 -12.61 7.37 -2.44
N ASP A 140 -13.76 7.94 -2.74
CA ASP A 140 -14.72 7.37 -3.70
C ASP A 140 -14.38 7.68 -5.18
N GLY A 141 -13.30 8.42 -5.44
CA GLY A 141 -12.87 8.86 -6.77
C GLY A 141 -13.71 9.99 -7.39
N HIS A 142 -15.04 10.00 -7.17
CA HIS A 142 -15.96 11.03 -7.66
C HIS A 142 -16.90 11.53 -6.56
N LYS A 143 -17.35 12.78 -6.70
CA LYS A 143 -18.29 13.39 -5.75
C LYS A 143 -19.69 12.78 -5.92
N ILE A 144 -20.25 12.28 -4.83
CA ILE A 144 -21.66 11.85 -4.74
C ILE A 144 -22.51 13.03 -4.26
N LYS A 145 -23.65 13.28 -4.92
CA LYS A 145 -24.63 14.30 -4.51
C LYS A 145 -25.81 13.59 -3.85
N TYR A 146 -26.08 13.91 -2.59
CA TYR A 146 -27.17 13.31 -1.82
C TYR A 146 -28.43 14.18 -1.86
N ILE A 147 -29.60 13.54 -1.96
CA ILE A 147 -30.90 14.21 -2.17
C ILE A 147 -31.23 15.21 -1.03
N ASN A 148 -30.77 14.95 0.20
CA ASN A 148 -31.06 15.77 1.39
C ASN A 148 -29.81 16.07 2.23
N SER A 149 -28.63 16.19 1.61
CA SER A 149 -27.41 16.50 2.34
C SER A 149 -26.42 17.24 1.46
N ASP A 150 -25.95 18.39 1.95
CA ASP A 150 -24.77 19.09 1.43
C ASP A 150 -23.47 18.33 1.76
N SER A 151 -23.54 17.13 2.33
CA SER A 151 -22.36 16.40 2.75
C SER A 151 -21.52 16.00 1.54
N HIS A 152 -20.42 16.72 1.37
CA HIS A 152 -19.22 16.14 0.81
C HIS A 152 -18.82 14.98 1.72
N MET A 153 -18.78 13.76 1.17
CA MET A 153 -18.06 12.66 1.80
C MET A 153 -16.66 13.17 2.14
N LYS A 154 -16.35 13.25 3.44
CA LYS A 154 -14.98 13.52 3.88
C LYS A 154 -14.22 12.23 3.60
N ASN A 155 -13.20 12.29 2.74
CA ASN A 155 -12.22 11.21 2.60
C ASN A 155 -11.79 10.78 4.00
N LYS A 156 -12.06 9.53 4.36
CA LYS A 156 -11.87 9.04 5.72
C LYS A 156 -10.49 8.44 5.84
N ILE A 157 -9.82 8.67 6.97
CA ILE A 157 -8.58 7.96 7.27
C ILE A 157 -8.85 6.46 7.19
N LEU A 158 -7.97 5.73 6.52
CA LEU A 158 -7.94 4.27 6.52
C LEU A 158 -6.75 3.82 7.35
N TYR A 159 -7.01 2.92 8.29
CA TYR A 159 -6.01 2.46 9.25
C TYR A 159 -5.93 0.93 9.26
N VAL A 160 -4.70 0.43 9.18
CA VAL A 160 -4.35 -0.98 9.38
C VAL A 160 -3.31 -1.06 10.49
N GLY A 161 -3.68 -1.74 11.58
CA GLY A 161 -2.87 -1.97 12.77
C GLY A 161 -1.67 -2.89 12.51
N SER A 162 -0.94 -3.19 13.59
CA SER A 162 0.24 -4.05 13.54
C SER A 162 -0.14 -5.54 13.49
N ASN A 163 0.71 -6.37 12.90
CA ASN A 163 0.47 -7.81 12.79
C ASN A 163 -0.90 -8.13 12.17
N VAL A 164 -1.21 -7.54 11.02
CA VAL A 164 -2.46 -7.76 10.29
C VAL A 164 -2.21 -8.56 9.02
N TRP A 165 -3.02 -9.58 8.78
CA TRP A 165 -3.06 -10.29 7.51
C TRP A 165 -4.33 -9.95 6.73
N ILE A 166 -4.16 -9.39 5.54
CA ILE A 166 -5.26 -9.17 4.60
C ILE A 166 -5.18 -10.24 3.52
N ALA A 167 -6.08 -11.22 3.57
CA ALA A 167 -6.11 -12.30 2.60
C ALA A 167 -6.54 -11.80 1.20
N SER A 168 -6.28 -12.64 0.20
CA SER A 168 -6.39 -12.29 -1.20
C SER A 168 -7.80 -11.84 -1.61
N ASN A 169 -7.85 -11.00 -2.65
CA ASN A 169 -9.08 -10.41 -3.23
C ASN A 169 -9.92 -9.53 -2.28
N ALA A 170 -9.43 -9.19 -1.09
CA ALA A 170 -10.13 -8.28 -0.19
C ALA A 170 -10.12 -6.83 -0.69
N TYR A 171 -11.18 -6.09 -0.36
CA TYR A 171 -11.33 -4.65 -0.63
C TYR A 171 -11.41 -3.89 0.69
N ILE A 172 -10.50 -2.93 0.90
CA ILE A 172 -10.47 -2.10 2.10
C ILE A 172 -10.81 -0.66 1.71
N LEU A 173 -12.00 -0.21 2.11
CA LEU A 173 -12.55 1.08 1.70
C LEU A 173 -12.40 2.15 2.78
N GLY A 174 -12.54 3.41 2.39
CA GLY A 174 -12.47 4.58 3.27
C GLY A 174 -13.33 4.45 4.52
N GLY A 175 -12.73 4.73 5.68
CA GLY A 175 -13.35 4.57 6.99
C GLY A 175 -13.14 3.19 7.62
N SER A 176 -12.46 2.28 6.92
CA SER A 176 -11.94 1.06 7.53
C SER A 176 -10.89 1.37 8.58
N TRP A 177 -11.05 0.75 9.74
CA TRP A 177 -10.07 0.77 10.82
C TRP A 177 -9.90 -0.66 11.31
N ILE A 178 -8.82 -1.30 10.90
CA ILE A 178 -8.52 -2.69 11.24
C ILE A 178 -7.47 -2.64 12.34
N ASP A 179 -7.85 -2.99 13.57
CA ASP A 179 -6.91 -3.01 14.70
C ASP A 179 -6.00 -4.25 14.68
N ASP A 180 -4.99 -4.21 15.54
CA ASP A 180 -3.88 -5.14 15.60
C ASP A 180 -4.28 -6.62 15.69
N ASN A 181 -3.38 -7.52 15.26
CA ASN A 181 -3.55 -8.98 15.35
C ASN A 181 -4.82 -9.51 14.66
N SER A 182 -5.29 -8.82 13.62
CA SER A 182 -6.51 -9.18 12.91
C SER A 182 -6.23 -9.85 11.57
N VAL A 183 -7.16 -10.69 11.14
CA VAL A 183 -7.15 -11.33 9.82
C VAL A 183 -8.39 -10.88 9.04
N ILE A 184 -8.19 -10.35 7.84
CA ILE A 184 -9.27 -10.12 6.88
C ILE A 184 -9.32 -11.33 5.96
N ALA A 185 -10.44 -12.05 5.98
CA ALA A 185 -10.66 -13.23 5.16
C ALA A 185 -10.72 -12.87 3.65
N LEU A 186 -10.50 -13.87 2.81
CA LEU A 186 -10.57 -13.72 1.36
C LEU A 186 -11.93 -13.18 0.90
N ASP A 187 -11.94 -12.46 -0.23
CA ASP A 187 -13.14 -11.87 -0.85
C ASP A 187 -13.99 -10.97 0.09
N SER A 188 -13.37 -10.33 1.09
CA SER A 188 -14.08 -9.50 2.07
C SER A 188 -14.05 -8.01 1.73
N LEU A 189 -15.13 -7.29 2.05
CA LEU A 189 -15.24 -5.83 1.86
C LEU A 189 -15.30 -5.11 3.21
N CYS A 190 -14.21 -4.46 3.58
CA CYS A 190 -14.08 -3.68 4.81
C CYS A 190 -14.47 -2.22 4.57
N ASN A 191 -15.29 -1.65 5.46
CA ASN A 191 -15.76 -0.26 5.34
C ASN A 191 -16.06 0.44 6.68
N LYS A 192 -15.59 -0.13 7.80
CA LYS A 192 -15.84 0.36 9.17
C LYS A 192 -14.73 -0.07 10.13
N LYS A 193 -14.93 0.18 11.42
CA LYS A 193 -14.00 -0.27 12.46
C LYS A 193 -14.16 -1.77 12.78
N TYR A 194 -13.04 -2.44 12.98
CA TYR A 194 -12.92 -3.83 13.38
C TYR A 194 -11.92 -3.91 14.56
N PRO A 195 -12.34 -4.45 15.72
CA PRO A 195 -11.52 -4.49 16.93
C PRO A 195 -10.31 -5.44 16.76
N PRO A 196 -9.28 -5.33 17.62
CA PRO A 196 -8.10 -6.18 17.53
C PRO A 196 -8.45 -7.64 17.75
N ASN A 197 -7.54 -8.54 17.36
CA ASN A 197 -7.68 -9.98 17.56
C ASN A 197 -8.94 -10.54 16.88
N SER A 198 -9.29 -10.02 15.71
CA SER A 198 -10.51 -10.41 14.99
C SER A 198 -10.23 -11.14 13.69
N LEU A 199 -10.94 -12.23 13.44
CA LEU A 199 -11.19 -12.73 12.10
C LEU A 199 -12.39 -11.98 11.52
N VAL A 200 -12.17 -11.23 10.45
CA VAL A 200 -13.16 -10.38 9.80
C VAL A 200 -13.45 -10.93 8.40
N GLY A 201 -14.72 -11.01 8.00
CA GLY A 201 -15.02 -11.35 6.61
C GLY A 201 -16.46 -11.10 6.16
N GLY A 202 -16.66 -11.25 4.84
CA GLY A 202 -17.94 -11.07 4.14
C GLY A 202 -18.08 -9.73 3.42
N ILE A 203 -19.24 -9.52 2.79
CA ILE A 203 -19.58 -8.29 2.04
C ILE A 203 -21.00 -7.83 2.48
N PRO A 204 -21.13 -6.73 3.25
CA PRO A 204 -20.05 -6.02 3.95
C PRO A 204 -19.46 -6.87 5.08
N ALA A 205 -18.17 -6.68 5.37
CA ALA A 205 -17.46 -7.51 6.32
C ALA A 205 -17.92 -7.28 7.76
N ARG A 206 -17.92 -8.36 8.54
CA ARG A 206 -18.24 -8.40 9.97
C ARG A 206 -17.16 -9.19 10.71
N VAL A 207 -17.05 -8.96 12.01
CA VAL A 207 -16.28 -9.87 12.87
C VAL A 207 -16.98 -11.23 12.86
N ILE A 208 -16.27 -12.27 12.44
CA ILE A 208 -16.72 -13.65 12.42
C ILE A 208 -16.40 -14.32 13.76
N LYS A 209 -15.17 -14.10 14.25
CA LYS A 209 -14.67 -14.69 15.49
C LYS A 209 -13.52 -13.87 16.07
N ASN A 210 -13.32 -13.95 17.37
CA ASN A 210 -12.07 -13.54 17.99
C ASN A 210 -11.01 -14.63 17.79
N ILE A 211 -9.76 -14.22 17.58
CA ILE A 211 -8.61 -15.08 17.37
C ILE A 211 -7.52 -14.76 18.40
N HIS A 212 -6.58 -15.68 18.62
CA HIS A 212 -5.41 -15.42 19.47
C HIS A 212 -4.21 -14.86 18.70
N GLY A 213 -4.25 -14.93 17.38
CA GLY A 213 -3.18 -14.50 16.49
C GLY A 213 -3.21 -15.27 15.17
N TRP A 214 -2.23 -14.99 14.32
CA TRP A 214 -1.92 -15.70 13.09
C TRP A 214 -0.39 -15.70 12.91
N GLU A 215 0.12 -16.59 12.06
CA GLU A 215 1.56 -16.74 11.80
C GLU A 215 1.83 -16.76 10.30
N ARG A 216 3.02 -16.30 9.90
CA ARG A 216 3.45 -16.08 8.51
C ARG A 216 4.16 -17.28 7.89
#